data_AF-A0A3D5Y4N7-F1
#
_entry.id   AF-A0A3D5Y4N7-F1
#
_cell.length_a   1.000
_cell.length_b   1.000
_cell.length_c   1.000
_cell.angle_alpha   90.00
_cell.angle_beta   90.00
_cell.angle_gamma   90.00
#
_symmetry.space_group_name_H-M   'P 1'
#
loop_
_entity.id
_entity.type
_entity.pdbx_description
1 polymer ?
#
loop_
_entity_poly.entity_id
_entity_poly.type
_entity_poly.pdbx_seq_one_letter_code
_entity_poly.pdbx_strand_id
1 'polypeptide(L)'
;KANQVFSTADDNQTAVTVHVLQGEREMAQHNKSLGRFDLANIPPAPRGVPQIEVTFDIDANGILHVSAKDKATGKENKIVIKAGSGLSDDEIERMVEEAETHAEEDRKARELVDARNHGEAMVHTVRKTLTEAADKVEAEE
;
A
#
# COMPACT_ATOMS: atom_id res chain seq x y z
N LYS A 1 -9.56 -8.31 14.34
CA LYS A 1 -8.78 -7.07 14.13
C LYS A 1 -7.34 -7.39 13.75
N ALA A 2 -6.89 -6.91 12.59
CA ALA A 2 -5.51 -6.96 12.13
C ALA A 2 -5.05 -5.55 11.76
N ASN A 3 -3.79 -5.19 12.02
CA ASN A 3 -3.23 -3.89 11.66
C ASN A 3 -1.82 -4.03 11.09
N GLN A 4 -1.47 -3.13 10.18
CA GLN A 4 -0.14 -3.04 9.59
C GLN A 4 0.21 -1.57 9.34
N VAL A 5 1.50 -1.23 9.52
CA VAL A 5 2.00 0.13 9.29
C VAL A 5 2.67 0.20 7.94
N PHE A 6 2.26 1.18 7.14
CA PHE A 6 2.81 1.55 5.85
C PHE A 6 3.42 2.95 5.90
N SER A 7 4.07 3.36 4.83
CA SER A 7 4.62 4.70 4.68
C SER A 7 4.42 5.25 3.26
N THR A 8 4.85 6.48 3.03
CA THR A 8 4.79 7.15 1.72
C THR A 8 5.88 6.65 0.78
N ALA A 9 5.59 6.66 -0.52
CA ALA A 9 6.50 6.26 -1.58
C ALA A 9 7.38 7.43 -2.06
N ASP A 10 6.87 8.66 -1.94
CA ASP A 10 7.53 9.88 -2.42
C ASP A 10 7.82 10.89 -1.29
N ASP A 11 8.86 11.69 -1.49
CA ASP A 11 9.18 12.82 -0.61
C ASP A 11 8.07 13.87 -0.67
N ASN A 12 7.68 14.40 0.49
CA ASN A 12 6.63 15.39 0.66
C ASN A 12 5.24 14.93 0.17
N GLN A 13 5.01 13.62 0.09
CA GLN A 13 3.71 13.05 -0.26
C GLN A 13 2.64 13.43 0.78
N THR A 14 1.62 14.16 0.35
CA THR A 14 0.57 14.71 1.22
C THR A 14 -0.69 13.86 1.31
N ALA A 15 -0.79 12.80 0.51
CA ALA A 15 -1.91 11.86 0.55
C ALA A 15 -1.46 10.45 0.19
N VAL A 16 -2.07 9.46 0.84
CA VAL A 16 -1.98 8.05 0.43
C VAL A 16 -3.35 7.55 0.08
N THR A 17 -3.40 6.64 -0.89
CA THR A 17 -4.62 5.89 -1.16
C THR A 17 -4.52 4.51 -0.56
N VAL A 18 -5.53 4.12 0.22
CA VAL A 18 -5.75 2.74 0.63
C VAL A 18 -6.73 2.08 -0.33
N HIS A 19 -6.26 1.03 -1.01
CA HIS A 19 -7.04 0.19 -1.91
C HIS A 19 -7.24 -1.18 -1.28
N VAL A 20 -8.49 -1.52 -0.99
CA VAL A 20 -8.88 -2.77 -0.35
C VAL A 20 -9.23 -3.79 -1.42
N LEU A 21 -8.59 -4.95 -1.35
CA LEU A 21 -8.68 -6.04 -2.31
C LEU A 21 -9.06 -7.35 -1.61
N GLN A 22 -9.70 -8.26 -2.34
CA GLN A 22 -10.03 -9.62 -1.92
C GLN A 22 -9.56 -10.62 -2.97
N GLY A 23 -8.77 -11.61 -2.55
CA GLY A 23 -8.26 -12.70 -3.38
C GLY A 23 -6.89 -13.19 -2.88
N GLU A 24 -6.42 -14.29 -3.46
CA GLU A 24 -5.20 -15.01 -3.03
C GLU A 24 -4.00 -14.77 -3.96
N ARG A 25 -4.18 -14.00 -5.05
CA ARG A 25 -3.11 -13.73 -6.02
C ARG A 25 -2.20 -12.61 -5.53
N GLU A 26 -0.91 -12.70 -5.85
CA GLU A 26 0.08 -11.73 -5.33
C GLU A 26 -0.07 -10.34 -5.97
N MET A 27 -0.51 -10.30 -7.22
CA MET A 27 -0.64 -9.06 -7.98
C MET A 27 -2.01 -8.42 -7.79
N ALA A 28 -2.03 -7.15 -7.35
CA ALA A 28 -3.25 -6.41 -7.04
C ALA A 28 -4.31 -6.42 -8.17
N GLN A 29 -3.88 -6.34 -9.42
CA GLN A 29 -4.76 -6.33 -10.60
C GLN A 29 -5.55 -7.63 -10.81
N HIS A 30 -5.14 -8.73 -10.19
CA HIS A 30 -5.78 -10.04 -10.30
C HIS A 30 -6.71 -10.34 -9.12
N ASN A 31 -6.89 -9.38 -8.21
CA ASN A 31 -7.79 -9.51 -7.07
C ASN A 31 -9.03 -8.64 -7.23
N LYS A 32 -10.12 -8.99 -6.54
CA LYS A 32 -11.37 -8.23 -6.56
C LYS A 32 -11.24 -6.97 -5.72
N SER A 33 -11.52 -5.81 -6.33
CA SER A 33 -11.54 -4.54 -5.61
C SER A 33 -12.80 -4.40 -4.76
N LEU A 34 -12.63 -4.23 -3.45
CA LEU A 34 -13.74 -4.00 -2.52
C LEU A 34 -14.02 -2.52 -2.27
N GLY A 35 -12.99 -1.67 -2.39
CA GLY A 35 -13.13 -0.23 -2.19
C GLY A 35 -11.79 0.49 -2.11
N ARG A 36 -11.84 1.82 -2.27
CA ARG A 36 -10.65 2.68 -2.24
C ARG A 36 -10.99 3.99 -1.55
N PHE A 37 -10.08 4.51 -0.75
CA PHE A 37 -10.22 5.82 -0.12
C PHE A 37 -8.86 6.47 0.12
N ASP A 38 -8.86 7.79 0.20
CA ASP A 38 -7.65 8.58 0.41
C ASP A 38 -7.54 9.08 1.84
N LEU A 39 -6.35 8.95 2.42
CA LEU A 39 -5.95 9.67 3.62
C LEU A 39 -5.10 10.86 3.17
N ALA A 40 -5.72 12.04 3.15
CA ALA A 40 -5.10 13.29 2.72
C ALA A 40 -4.56 14.12 3.89
N ASN A 41 -3.81 15.17 3.55
CA ASN A 41 -3.21 16.12 4.48
C ASN A 41 -2.19 15.50 5.45
N ILE A 42 -1.39 14.56 4.93
CA ILE A 42 -0.18 14.04 5.57
C ILE A 42 0.87 15.16 5.56
N PRO A 43 1.53 15.46 6.70
CA PRO A 43 2.58 16.46 6.74
C PRO A 43 3.71 16.12 5.75
N PRO A 44 4.23 17.11 4.99
CA PRO A 44 5.39 16.89 4.14
C PRO A 44 6.57 16.35 4.95
N ALA A 45 7.05 15.18 4.56
CA ALA A 45 8.19 14.51 5.17
C ALA A 45 8.92 13.70 4.10
N PRO A 46 10.19 13.33 4.32
CA PRO A 46 10.87 12.37 3.44
C PRO A 46 10.06 11.08 3.32
N ARG A 47 10.11 10.43 2.15
CA ARG A 47 9.49 9.13 1.93
C ARG A 47 9.91 8.13 3.00
N GLY A 48 9.06 7.17 3.33
CA GLY A 48 9.35 6.17 4.36
C GLY A 48 9.27 6.67 5.81
N VAL A 49 9.12 7.98 6.06
CA VAL A 49 9.00 8.56 7.41
C VAL A 49 7.57 8.58 7.95
N PRO A 50 6.54 9.03 7.20
CA PRO A 50 5.16 8.99 7.68
C PRO A 50 4.74 7.57 8.08
N GLN A 51 4.08 7.41 9.22
CA GLN A 51 3.59 6.10 9.66
C GLN A 51 2.08 6.03 9.52
N ILE A 52 1.62 5.32 8.50
CA ILE A 52 0.20 5.12 8.21
C ILE A 52 -0.22 3.75 8.72
N GLU A 53 -0.94 3.71 9.84
CA GLU A 53 -1.52 2.48 10.38
C GLU A 53 -2.82 2.17 9.64
N VAL A 54 -2.83 1.06 8.90
CA VAL A 54 -4.03 0.52 8.27
C VAL A 54 -4.56 -0.62 9.14
N THR A 55 -5.84 -0.54 9.51
CA THR A 55 -6.51 -1.53 10.36
C THR A 55 -7.69 -2.14 9.60
N PHE A 56 -7.77 -3.47 9.63
CA PHE A 56 -8.87 -4.27 9.13
C PHE A 56 -9.61 -4.88 10.31
N ASP A 57 -10.91 -4.63 10.38
CA ASP A 57 -11.78 -5.16 11.42
C ASP A 57 -13.06 -5.73 10.81
N ILE A 58 -13.30 -7.01 11.03
CA ILE A 58 -14.48 -7.72 10.53
C ILE A 58 -15.39 -7.95 11.73
N ASP A 59 -16.62 -7.47 11.64
CA ASP A 59 -17.61 -7.65 12.70
C ASP A 59 -18.31 -9.02 12.63
N ALA A 60 -19.15 -9.32 13.63
CA ALA A 60 -19.90 -10.57 13.68
C ALA A 60 -20.92 -10.74 12.53
N ASN A 61 -21.24 -9.67 11.80
CA ASN A 61 -22.16 -9.68 10.65
C ASN A 61 -21.41 -9.83 9.32
N GLY A 62 -20.07 -9.95 9.34
CA GLY A 62 -19.25 -10.01 8.14
C GLY A 62 -19.08 -8.65 7.44
N ILE A 63 -19.33 -7.54 8.13
CA ILE A 63 -19.05 -6.19 7.63
C ILE A 63 -17.57 -5.89 7.89
N LEU A 64 -16.85 -5.54 6.83
CA LEU A 64 -15.44 -5.17 6.91
C LEU A 64 -15.30 -3.65 7.09
N HIS A 65 -14.71 -3.26 8.20
CA HIS A 65 -14.28 -1.90 8.50
C HIS A 65 -12.80 -1.78 8.20
N VAL A 66 -12.45 -0.89 7.27
CA VAL A 66 -11.04 -0.57 6.98
C VAL A 66 -10.80 0.87 7.33
N SER A 67 -9.82 1.13 8.20
CA SER A 67 -9.38 2.46 8.56
C SER A 67 -7.89 2.64 8.28
N ALA A 68 -7.51 3.87 7.93
CA ALA A 68 -6.13 4.29 7.81
C ALA A 68 -5.92 5.51 8.69
N LYS A 69 -4.87 5.49 9.52
CA LYS A 69 -4.56 6.55 10.47
C LYS A 69 -3.09 6.95 10.34
N ASP A 70 -2.85 8.24 10.13
CA ASP A 70 -1.51 8.81 10.29
C ASP A 70 -1.20 8.91 11.79
N LYS A 71 -0.16 8.20 12.24
CA LYS A 71 0.23 8.17 13.66
C LYS A 71 0.79 9.51 14.16
N ALA A 72 1.30 10.36 13.28
CA ALA A 72 1.86 11.66 13.68
C ALA A 72 0.76 12.69 13.96
N THR A 73 -0.21 12.81 13.05
CA THR A 73 -1.30 13.80 13.18
C THR A 73 -2.55 13.26 13.85
N GLY A 74 -2.71 11.94 13.93
CA GLY A 74 -3.94 11.28 14.38
C GLY A 74 -5.09 11.36 13.38
N LYS A 75 -4.89 11.98 12.20
CA LYS A 75 -5.90 12.01 11.14
C LYS A 75 -6.20 10.59 10.68
N GLU A 76 -7.48 10.30 10.54
CA GLU A 76 -7.96 9.01 10.07
C GLU A 76 -9.00 9.19 8.97
N ASN A 77 -9.04 8.22 8.07
CA ASN A 77 -10.15 8.01 7.16
C ASN A 77 -10.50 6.53 7.16
N LYS A 78 -11.76 6.20 6.87
CA LYS A 78 -12.25 4.82 6.90
C LYS A 78 -13.36 4.59 5.90
N ILE A 79 -13.47 3.33 5.48
CA ILE A 79 -14.60 2.84 4.69
C ILE A 79 -15.23 1.63 5.37
N VAL A 80 -16.50 1.42 5.04
CA VAL A 80 -17.27 0.27 5.49
C VAL A 80 -17.70 -0.51 4.25
N ILE A 81 -17.27 -1.76 4.17
CA ILE A 81 -17.56 -2.68 3.07
C ILE A 81 -18.63 -3.65 3.59
N LYS A 82 -19.84 -3.57 3.03
CA LYS A 82 -20.99 -4.37 3.48
C LYS A 82 -20.84 -5.83 3.07
N ALA A 83 -21.35 -6.73 3.92
CA ALA A 83 -21.50 -8.15 3.61
C ALA A 83 -22.26 -8.34 2.28
N GLY A 84 -21.75 -9.22 1.41
CA GLY A 84 -22.28 -9.46 0.07
C GLY A 84 -21.67 -8.63 -1.07
N SER A 85 -20.76 -7.69 -0.78
CA SER A 85 -19.97 -6.99 -1.82
C SER A 85 -18.72 -7.77 -2.27
N GLY A 86 -18.43 -8.88 -1.58
CA GLY A 86 -17.29 -9.76 -1.86
C GLY A 86 -17.55 -10.79 -2.96
N LEU A 87 -16.76 -11.85 -2.96
CA LEU A 87 -16.87 -12.99 -3.87
C LEU A 87 -18.01 -13.94 -3.46
N SER A 88 -18.71 -14.54 -4.42
CA SER A 88 -19.58 -15.70 -4.15
C SER A 88 -18.75 -16.97 -3.95
N ASP A 89 -19.31 -18.02 -3.36
CA ASP A 89 -18.60 -19.29 -3.11
C ASP A 89 -17.96 -19.86 -4.38
N ASP A 90 -18.70 -19.89 -5.50
CA ASP A 90 -18.16 -20.31 -6.81
C ASP A 90 -17.01 -19.41 -7.32
N GLU A 91 -17.02 -18.12 -7.00
CA GLU A 91 -15.93 -17.20 -7.36
C GLU A 91 -14.71 -17.43 -6.46
N ILE A 92 -14.93 -17.77 -5.18
CA ILE A 92 -13.86 -18.08 -4.23
C ILE A 92 -13.12 -19.34 -4.70
N GLU A 93 -13.84 -20.42 -4.99
CA GLU A 93 -13.22 -21.67 -5.45
C GLU A 93 -12.40 -21.46 -6.73
N ARG A 94 -12.98 -20.73 -7.71
CA ARG A 94 -12.27 -20.39 -8.94
C ARG A 94 -11.02 -19.55 -8.68
N MET A 95 -11.09 -18.53 -7.81
CA MET A 95 -9.93 -17.68 -7.52
C MET A 95 -8.83 -18.42 -6.75
N VAL A 96 -9.18 -19.42 -5.93
CA VAL A 96 -8.20 -20.28 -5.28
C VAL A 96 -7.49 -21.16 -6.31
N GLU A 97 -8.22 -21.80 -7.21
CA GLU A 97 -7.64 -22.61 -8.29
C GLU A 97 -6.75 -21.75 -9.22
N GLU A 98 -7.22 -20.55 -9.59
CA GLU A 98 -6.43 -19.58 -10.36
C GLU A 98 -5.14 -19.18 -9.61
N ALA A 99 -5.20 -18.95 -8.30
CA ALA A 99 -4.00 -18.62 -7.52
C ALA A 99 -2.98 -19.77 -7.49
N GLU A 100 -3.44 -21.01 -7.35
CA GLU A 100 -2.57 -22.19 -7.36
C GLU A 100 -1.92 -22.42 -8.73
N THR A 101 -2.71 -22.31 -9.80
CA THR A 101 -2.23 -22.52 -11.17
C THR A 101 -1.28 -21.41 -11.64
N HIS A 102 -1.46 -20.18 -11.15
CA HIS A 102 -0.60 -19.04 -11.48
C HIS A 102 0.50 -18.75 -10.44
N ALA A 103 0.69 -19.60 -9.42
CA ALA A 103 1.63 -19.33 -8.33
C ALA A 103 3.07 -19.03 -8.79
N GLU A 104 3.59 -19.76 -9.78
CA GLU A 104 4.94 -19.53 -10.33
C GLU A 104 5.05 -18.24 -11.16
N GLU A 105 3.97 -17.86 -11.84
CA GLU A 105 3.89 -16.61 -12.61
C GLU A 105 3.84 -15.42 -11.65
N ASP A 106 2.95 -15.49 -10.66
CA ASP A 106 2.79 -14.46 -9.62
C ASP A 106 4.09 -14.27 -8.85
N ARG A 107 4.78 -15.37 -8.46
CA ARG A 107 6.08 -15.28 -7.79
C ARG A 107 7.10 -14.50 -8.61
N LYS A 108 7.22 -14.79 -9.91
CA LYS A 108 8.16 -14.07 -10.80
C LYS A 108 7.77 -12.60 -10.96
N ALA A 109 6.47 -12.32 -11.07
CA ALA A 109 5.98 -10.95 -11.16
C ALA A 109 6.28 -10.16 -9.88
N ARG A 110 6.08 -10.77 -8.71
CA ARG A 110 6.42 -10.19 -7.42
C ARG A 110 7.91 -9.95 -7.26
N GLU A 111 8.75 -10.94 -7.58
CA GLU A 111 10.21 -10.79 -7.55
C GLU A 111 10.67 -9.62 -8.42
N LEU A 112 10.09 -9.45 -9.61
CA LEU A 112 10.38 -8.32 -10.50
C LEU A 112 9.94 -6.98 -9.89
N VAL A 113 8.75 -6.91 -9.30
CA VAL A 113 8.24 -5.69 -8.65
C VAL A 113 9.09 -5.32 -7.44
N ASP A 114 9.47 -6.29 -6.61
CA ASP A 114 10.32 -6.06 -5.44
C ASP A 114 11.71 -5.57 -5.88
N ALA A 115 12.30 -6.18 -6.91
CA ALA A 115 13.56 -5.72 -7.49
C ALA A 115 13.46 -4.30 -8.05
N ARG A 116 12.36 -3.98 -8.75
CA ARG A 116 12.11 -2.63 -9.29
C ARG A 116 11.98 -1.60 -8.17
N ASN A 117 11.16 -1.89 -7.15
CA ASN A 117 10.94 -0.99 -6.02
C ASN A 117 12.25 -0.75 -5.24
N HIS A 118 13.06 -1.79 -5.06
CA HIS A 118 14.38 -1.66 -4.46
C HIS A 118 15.32 -0.79 -5.32
N GLY A 119 15.31 -0.98 -6.64
CA GLY A 119 16.07 -0.16 -7.59
C GLY A 119 15.67 1.31 -7.55
N GLU A 120 14.37 1.61 -7.60
CA GLU A 120 13.82 2.96 -7.48
C GLU A 120 14.18 3.59 -6.13
N ALA A 121 14.16 2.80 -5.05
CA ALA A 121 14.63 3.24 -3.75
C ALA A 121 16.11 3.65 -3.79
N MET A 122 16.99 2.83 -4.37
CA MET A 122 18.41 3.18 -4.49
C MET A 122 18.64 4.42 -5.34
N VAL A 123 18.01 4.52 -6.51
CA VAL A 123 18.15 5.66 -7.44
C VAL A 123 17.77 6.97 -6.75
N HIS A 124 16.66 6.97 -6.02
CA HIS A 124 16.23 8.15 -5.27
C HIS A 124 17.23 8.55 -4.19
N THR A 125 17.76 7.58 -3.43
CA THR A 125 18.78 7.85 -2.41
C THR A 125 20.03 8.47 -3.03
N VAL A 126 20.53 7.91 -4.14
CA VAL A 126 21.70 8.43 -4.84
C VAL A 126 21.46 9.85 -5.36
N ARG A 127 20.31 10.11 -6.00
CA ARG A 127 19.95 11.45 -6.47
C ARG A 127 19.92 12.46 -5.33
N LYS A 128 19.31 12.11 -4.20
CA LYS A 128 19.26 12.96 -3.01
C LYS A 128 20.66 13.29 -2.48
N THR A 129 21.51 12.28 -2.33
CA THR A 129 22.90 12.47 -1.86
C THR A 129 23.72 13.35 -2.81
N LEU A 130 23.53 13.21 -4.12
CA LEU A 130 24.20 14.05 -5.12
C LEU A 130 23.75 15.51 -5.02
N THR A 131 22.45 15.77 -4.89
CA THR A 131 21.92 17.13 -4.72
C THR A 131 22.43 17.76 -3.43
N GLU A 132 22.36 17.06 -2.31
CA GLU A 132 22.86 17.57 -1.01
C GLU A 132 24.38 17.83 -1.02
N ALA A 133 25.15 17.06 -1.80
CA ALA A 133 26.58 17.28 -1.97
C ALA A 133 26.87 18.50 -2.86
N ALA A 134 26.11 18.68 -3.95
CA ALA A 134 26.23 19.84 -4.83
C ALA A 134 25.93 21.15 -4.07
N ASP A 135 24.83 21.18 -3.30
CA ASP A 135 24.45 22.35 -2.49
C ASP A 135 25.53 22.73 -1.47
N LYS A 136 26.28 21.75 -0.94
CA LYS A 136 27.40 22.02 -0.02
C LYS A 136 28.64 22.56 -0.71
N VAL A 137 28.94 22.08 -1.91
CA VAL A 137 30.09 22.55 -2.69
C VAL A 137 29.86 23.98 -3.16
N GLU A 138 28.64 24.32 -3.62
CA GLU A 138 28.29 25.68 -4.02
C GLU A 138 28.22 26.66 -2.83
N ALA A 139 27.95 26.17 -1.61
CA ALA A 139 27.93 27.00 -0.41
C ALA A 139 29.34 27.27 0.19
N GLU A 140 30.36 26.54 -0.24
CA GLU A 140 31.77 26.71 0.20
C GLU A 140 32.61 27.57 -0.77
N GLU A 141 32.06 27.95 -1.93
CA GLU A 141 32.61 28.98 -2.86
C GLU A 141 32.00 30.37 -2.63
#